data_AF-A0A2H5YDI6-F1
#
_entry.id   AF-A0A2H5YDI6-F1
#
_cell.length_a   1.000
_cell.length_b   1.000
_cell.length_c   1.000
_cell.angle_alpha   90.00
_cell.angle_beta   90.00
_cell.angle_gamma   90.00
#
_symmetry.space_group_name_H-M   'P 1'
#
loop_
_entity.id
_entity.type
_entity.pdbx_description
1 polymer ?
#
loop_
_entity_poly.entity_id
_entity_poly.type
_entity_poly.pdbx_seq_one_letter_code
_entity_poly.pdbx_strand_id
1 'polypeptide(L)'
;MSLDLAETLRQVEGVAERLRLEVARYLARLDRLVAHARTLPLEALQTAVREVPPRLPFLPAQPLEPLPSAYSAPPLPRPWRILAADGSHIDVNRHLPLQCYLINIGRVAITYGGREPALLDSTPQLFSAPQDLALYDEATGKTIRVEGPLVHLHRSALEMEALASLAEGRAPCPTVALADGSLVLWAPEGGQWPEVVRQRFIRTRFLAGLEALRQQAQRYPLAVAGYISLPNSAEVVNALRLALCSSLPGRCPSLTRREAEPSCPCAVAQGFTDRDLFRRLLRPGERSGLFRSLSVLVREEYGEEQAIHFFYVHAGEEVVRLEVPGWCAREPTLVGLVHAGVLEQVRMGQGYPLALQEAHEQAVVSAQDRDAFRLIVEEALARWGLPVYTSEKQRSKRLRSL
;
A
#
# COMPACT_ATOMS: atom_id res chain seq x y z
N MET A 1 15.02 1.48 31.95
CA MET A 1 13.69 1.87 32.47
C MET A 1 12.68 1.00 31.76
N SER A 2 11.96 0.17 32.50
CA SER A 2 10.84 -0.63 31.98
C SER A 2 9.55 0.18 32.06
N LEU A 3 8.66 -0.01 31.09
CA LEU A 3 7.31 0.55 31.06
C LEU A 3 6.48 0.04 32.25
N ASP A 4 5.76 0.92 32.95
CA ASP A 4 4.81 0.53 34.00
C ASP A 4 3.47 0.15 33.38
N LEU A 5 3.25 -1.17 33.23
CA LEU A 5 2.05 -1.72 32.63
C LEU A 5 0.82 -1.58 33.54
N ALA A 6 1.00 -1.50 34.86
CA ALA A 6 -0.13 -1.38 35.79
C ALA A 6 -0.75 0.01 35.74
N GLU A 7 0.08 1.05 35.63
CA GLU A 7 -0.38 2.42 35.41
C GLU A 7 -1.01 2.57 34.02
N THR A 8 -0.41 1.96 32.99
CA THR A 8 -0.98 1.97 31.63
C THR A 8 -2.36 1.30 31.59
N LEU A 9 -2.54 0.18 32.29
CA LEU A 9 -3.82 -0.55 32.34
C LEU A 9 -4.95 0.30 32.91
N ARG A 10 -4.72 1.01 34.02
CA ARG A 10 -5.71 1.92 34.62
C ARG A 10 -6.16 3.01 33.65
N GLN A 11 -5.21 3.56 32.89
CA GLN A 11 -5.52 4.58 31.89
C GLN A 11 -6.35 4.02 30.72
N VAL A 12 -6.09 2.78 30.29
CA VAL A 12 -6.86 2.09 29.25
C VAL A 12 -8.29 1.79 29.71
N GLU A 13 -8.48 1.33 30.95
CA GLU A 13 -9.81 1.07 31.51
C GLU A 13 -10.66 2.35 31.56
N GLY A 14 -10.07 3.47 32.01
CA GLY A 14 -10.75 4.77 32.01
C GLY A 14 -11.10 5.29 30.61
N VAL A 15 -10.34 4.91 29.57
CA VAL A 15 -10.68 5.21 28.16
C VAL A 15 -11.83 4.30 27.68
N ALA A 16 -11.81 3.02 28.01
CA ALA A 16 -12.81 2.05 27.59
C ALA A 16 -14.23 2.40 28.09
N GLU A 17 -14.36 2.90 29.33
CA GLU A 17 -15.65 3.35 29.88
C GLU A 17 -16.21 4.56 29.11
N ARG A 18 -15.37 5.55 28.79
CA ARG A 18 -15.78 6.72 27.98
C ARG A 18 -16.21 6.32 26.58
N LEU A 19 -15.50 5.38 25.96
CA LEU A 19 -15.80 4.86 24.63
C LEU A 19 -17.17 4.18 24.57
N ARG A 20 -17.65 3.54 25.64
CA ARG A 20 -18.91 2.78 25.61
C ARG A 20 -20.14 3.63 25.19
N LEU A 21 -20.26 4.87 25.68
CA LEU A 21 -21.37 5.76 25.28
C LEU A 21 -21.15 6.38 23.89
N GLU A 22 -19.89 6.59 23.51
CA GLU A 22 -19.51 7.11 22.20
C GLU A 22 -19.73 6.09 21.08
N VAL A 23 -19.52 4.79 21.37
CA VAL A 23 -19.73 3.69 20.43
C VAL A 23 -21.19 3.63 19.95
N ALA A 24 -22.17 3.76 20.84
CA ALA A 24 -23.58 3.74 20.43
C ALA A 24 -23.91 4.90 19.46
N ARG A 25 -23.40 6.11 19.74
CA ARG A 25 -23.58 7.28 18.87
C ARG A 25 -22.84 7.11 17.54
N TYR A 26 -21.63 6.55 17.58
CA TYR A 26 -20.82 6.24 16.40
C TYR A 26 -21.54 5.25 15.48
N LEU A 27 -22.04 4.13 16.03
CA LEU A 27 -22.75 3.11 15.25
C LEU A 27 -24.05 3.66 14.65
N ALA A 28 -24.84 4.42 15.41
CA ALA A 28 -26.05 5.05 14.88
C ALA A 28 -25.76 6.07 13.76
N ARG A 29 -24.62 6.78 13.83
CA ARG A 29 -24.18 7.67 12.74
C ARG A 29 -23.70 6.88 11.51
N LEU A 30 -23.00 5.76 11.73
CA LEU A 30 -22.56 4.87 10.67
C LEU A 30 -23.75 4.25 9.93
N ASP A 31 -24.79 3.80 10.66
CA ASP A 31 -25.98 3.22 10.06
C ASP A 31 -26.74 4.24 9.18
N ARG A 32 -26.76 5.52 9.58
CA ARG A 32 -27.27 6.62 8.74
C ARG A 32 -26.43 6.86 7.50
N LEU A 33 -25.09 6.83 7.61
CA LEU A 33 -24.20 6.93 6.46
C LEU A 33 -24.42 5.77 5.47
N VAL A 34 -24.56 4.55 5.98
CA VAL A 34 -24.85 3.35 5.19
C VAL A 34 -26.21 3.47 4.49
N ALA A 35 -27.23 4.01 5.17
CA ALA A 35 -28.53 4.26 4.54
C ALA A 35 -28.41 5.22 3.35
N HIS A 36 -27.65 6.32 3.49
CA HIS A 36 -27.36 7.22 2.37
C HIS A 36 -26.60 6.52 1.24
N ALA A 37 -25.58 5.71 1.56
CA ALA A 37 -24.80 4.98 0.58
C ALA A 37 -25.63 3.99 -0.24
N ARG A 38 -26.70 3.43 0.34
CA ARG A 38 -27.63 2.53 -0.36
C ARG A 38 -28.58 3.24 -1.32
N THR A 39 -28.92 4.50 -1.06
CA THR A 39 -29.95 5.22 -1.83
C THR A 39 -29.36 6.19 -2.85
N LEU A 40 -28.10 6.62 -2.68
CA LEU A 40 -27.49 7.58 -3.60
C LEU A 40 -27.19 6.92 -4.96
N PRO A 41 -27.68 7.49 -6.07
CA PRO A 41 -27.39 6.97 -7.40
C PRO A 41 -25.92 7.24 -7.77
N LEU A 42 -25.35 6.37 -8.60
CA LEU A 42 -23.97 6.45 -9.06
C LEU A 42 -23.68 7.81 -9.72
N GLU A 43 -24.60 8.28 -10.55
CA GLU A 43 -24.47 9.53 -11.30
C GLU A 43 -24.35 10.74 -10.37
N ALA A 44 -25.07 10.75 -9.24
CA ALA A 44 -24.98 11.84 -8.28
C ALA A 44 -23.60 11.90 -7.62
N LEU A 45 -23.03 10.74 -7.27
CA LEU A 45 -21.67 10.67 -6.72
C LEU A 45 -20.62 11.12 -7.76
N GLN A 46 -20.74 10.62 -8.98
CA GLN A 46 -19.82 10.99 -10.05
C GLN A 46 -19.88 12.49 -10.38
N THR A 47 -21.07 13.08 -10.41
CA THR A 47 -21.23 14.52 -10.60
C THR A 47 -20.63 15.31 -9.44
N ALA A 48 -20.92 14.90 -8.20
CA ALA A 48 -20.36 15.57 -7.02
C ALA A 48 -18.83 15.53 -6.98
N VAL A 49 -18.20 14.45 -7.48
CA VAL A 49 -16.74 14.32 -7.59
C VAL A 49 -16.17 15.12 -8.76
N ARG A 50 -16.88 15.21 -9.90
CA ARG A 50 -16.44 16.02 -11.06
C ARG A 50 -16.50 17.51 -10.80
N GLU A 51 -17.51 17.97 -10.06
CA GLU A 51 -17.73 19.39 -9.76
C GLU A 51 -16.91 19.89 -8.55
N VAL A 52 -15.96 19.06 -8.08
CA VAL A 52 -15.07 19.39 -6.96
C VAL A 52 -14.17 20.59 -7.26
N PRO A 53 -14.00 21.54 -6.31
CA PRO A 53 -13.03 22.62 -6.46
C PRO A 53 -11.60 22.05 -6.45
N PRO A 54 -10.66 22.69 -7.17
CA PRO A 54 -9.30 22.16 -7.35
C PRO A 54 -8.45 22.01 -6.07
N ARG A 55 -8.93 22.43 -4.90
CA ARG A 55 -8.20 22.36 -3.62
C ARG A 55 -9.11 21.89 -2.48
N LEU A 56 -9.40 20.60 -2.42
CA LEU A 56 -9.99 19.99 -1.23
C LEU A 56 -8.90 19.58 -0.22
N PRO A 57 -9.17 19.68 1.09
CA PRO A 57 -8.24 19.20 2.13
C PRO A 57 -8.25 17.67 2.27
N PHE A 58 -8.99 16.96 1.42
CA PHE A 58 -9.13 15.51 1.43
C PHE A 58 -9.26 14.98 0.00
N LEU A 59 -8.97 13.70 -0.18
CA LEU A 59 -9.05 13.03 -1.48
C LEU A 59 -10.35 12.21 -1.60
N PRO A 60 -11.23 12.51 -2.56
CA PRO A 60 -12.35 11.64 -2.91
C PRO A 60 -11.94 10.59 -3.97
N ALA A 61 -12.63 9.45 -3.96
CA ALA A 61 -12.56 8.46 -5.03
C ALA A 61 -13.56 8.77 -6.14
N GLN A 62 -13.27 8.37 -7.38
CA GLN A 62 -14.25 8.37 -8.47
C GLN A 62 -14.94 6.99 -8.51
N PRO A 63 -16.25 6.88 -8.18
CA PRO A 63 -16.95 5.60 -8.25
C PRO A 63 -17.22 5.20 -9.71
N LEU A 64 -16.95 3.93 -10.02
CA LEU A 64 -17.22 3.33 -11.33
C LEU A 64 -18.45 2.42 -11.30
N GLU A 65 -18.76 1.86 -10.14
CA GLU A 65 -19.94 1.04 -9.89
C GLU A 65 -20.75 1.62 -8.72
N PRO A 66 -22.05 1.28 -8.59
CA PRO A 66 -22.87 1.75 -7.47
C PRO A 66 -22.25 1.39 -6.11
N LEU A 67 -22.31 2.30 -5.13
CA LEU A 67 -21.79 2.06 -3.78
C LEU A 67 -22.30 0.81 -3.07
N PRO A 68 -23.60 0.45 -3.12
CA PRO A 68 -24.09 -0.73 -2.43
C PRO A 68 -23.80 -2.04 -3.19
N SER A 69 -23.05 -1.98 -4.30
CA SER A 69 -22.69 -3.18 -5.05
C SER A 69 -21.87 -4.13 -4.18
N ALA A 70 -22.31 -5.38 -4.13
CA ALA A 70 -21.64 -6.48 -3.45
C ALA A 70 -21.61 -7.67 -4.40
N TYR A 71 -20.41 -8.20 -4.64
CA TYR A 71 -20.20 -9.30 -5.57
C TYR A 71 -19.53 -10.47 -4.86
N SER A 72 -20.05 -11.67 -5.04
CA SER A 72 -19.41 -12.90 -4.57
C SER A 72 -18.21 -13.27 -5.44
N ALA A 73 -17.21 -13.91 -4.84
CA ALA A 73 -16.03 -14.34 -5.58
C ALA A 73 -16.39 -15.41 -6.62
N PRO A 74 -15.87 -15.32 -7.86
CA PRO A 74 -16.03 -16.39 -8.84
C PRO A 74 -15.20 -17.62 -8.43
N PRO A 75 -15.47 -18.80 -9.03
CA PRO A 75 -14.59 -19.95 -8.85
C PRO A 75 -13.19 -19.65 -9.39
N LEU A 76 -12.17 -20.01 -8.62
CA LEU A 76 -10.78 -19.83 -9.00
C LEU A 76 -10.36 -20.88 -10.04
N PRO A 77 -9.72 -20.49 -11.16
CA PRO A 77 -9.27 -21.46 -12.16
C PRO A 77 -8.22 -22.42 -11.60
N ARG A 78 -8.12 -23.61 -12.21
CA ARG A 78 -7.07 -24.58 -11.89
C ARG A 78 -6.43 -25.09 -13.19
N PRO A 79 -5.09 -25.07 -13.32
CA PRO A 79 -4.13 -24.50 -12.39
C PRO A 79 -4.20 -22.96 -12.36
N TRP A 80 -3.69 -22.36 -11.28
CA TRP A 80 -3.46 -20.91 -11.18
C TRP A 80 -2.17 -20.63 -10.41
N ARG A 81 -1.65 -19.40 -10.53
CA ARG A 81 -0.37 -19.00 -9.95
C ARG A 81 -0.51 -17.71 -9.13
N ILE A 82 0.17 -17.68 -7.99
CA ILE A 82 0.40 -16.47 -7.20
C ILE A 82 1.89 -16.12 -7.26
N LEU A 83 2.18 -14.85 -7.51
CA LEU A 83 3.51 -14.27 -7.40
C LEU A 83 3.45 -13.21 -6.29
N ALA A 84 4.50 -13.13 -5.49
CA ALA A 84 4.62 -12.12 -4.44
C ALA A 84 6.08 -11.64 -4.34
N ALA A 85 6.25 -10.37 -4.00
CA ALA A 85 7.52 -9.80 -3.61
C ALA A 85 7.31 -8.85 -2.43
N ASP A 86 8.24 -8.88 -1.49
CA ASP A 86 8.36 -7.92 -0.41
C ASP A 86 9.85 -7.58 -0.26
N GLY A 87 10.13 -6.44 0.36
CA GLY A 87 11.47 -5.95 0.56
C GLY A 87 11.74 -5.59 2.01
N SER A 88 12.98 -5.67 2.42
CA SER A 88 13.45 -4.97 3.62
C SER A 88 14.78 -4.29 3.33
N HIS A 89 15.21 -3.38 4.20
CA HIS A 89 16.42 -2.62 3.95
C HIS A 89 17.19 -2.23 5.21
N ILE A 90 18.46 -1.95 5.00
CA ILE A 90 19.34 -1.24 5.91
C ILE A 90 19.53 0.15 5.33
N ASP A 91 18.99 1.16 6.02
CA ASP A 91 19.11 2.56 5.60
C ASP A 91 20.55 3.07 5.75
N VAL A 92 20.84 4.21 5.14
CA VAL A 92 22.14 4.87 5.18
C VAL A 92 22.53 5.16 6.63
N ASN A 93 23.56 4.46 7.10
CA ASN A 93 24.01 4.57 8.47
C ASN A 93 25.26 5.44 8.56
N ARG A 94 25.13 6.64 9.13
CA ARG A 94 26.26 7.56 9.43
C ARG A 94 27.34 6.99 10.36
N HIS A 95 27.07 5.88 11.03
CA HIS A 95 28.01 5.20 11.92
C HIS A 95 28.78 4.06 11.23
N LEU A 96 28.47 3.76 9.96
CA LEU A 96 29.29 2.88 9.15
C LEU A 96 30.41 3.68 8.47
N PRO A 97 31.61 3.10 8.32
CA PRO A 97 32.72 3.74 7.63
C PRO A 97 32.46 3.92 6.12
N LEU A 98 31.55 3.14 5.55
CA LEU A 98 31.07 3.23 4.17
C LEU A 98 29.65 3.81 4.15
N GLN A 99 29.43 4.89 3.40
CA GLN A 99 28.08 5.36 3.08
C GLN A 99 27.46 4.41 2.06
N CYS A 100 26.47 3.64 2.50
CA CYS A 100 25.73 2.70 1.67
C CYS A 100 24.37 2.41 2.31
N TYR A 101 23.46 1.91 1.50
CA TYR A 101 22.25 1.24 1.96
C TYR A 101 22.12 -0.11 1.26
N LEU A 102 21.42 -1.04 1.90
CA LEU A 102 21.18 -2.38 1.38
C LEU A 102 19.67 -2.58 1.24
N ILE A 103 19.22 -3.09 0.10
CA ILE A 103 17.84 -3.54 -0.08
C ILE A 103 17.87 -5.04 -0.34
N ASN A 104 17.13 -5.81 0.44
CA ASN A 104 16.91 -7.23 0.24
C ASN A 104 15.48 -7.45 -0.25
N ILE A 105 15.31 -8.12 -1.39
CA ILE A 105 14.00 -8.43 -1.94
C ILE A 105 13.75 -9.93 -1.82
N GLY A 106 12.68 -10.31 -1.11
CA GLY A 106 12.15 -11.66 -1.08
C GLY A 106 11.17 -11.88 -2.23
N ARG A 107 11.20 -13.07 -2.83
CA ARG A 107 10.40 -13.41 -4.01
C ARG A 107 9.76 -14.77 -3.83
N VAL A 108 8.47 -14.85 -4.18
CA VAL A 108 7.68 -16.06 -4.07
C VAL A 108 6.89 -16.31 -5.34
N ALA A 109 6.93 -17.54 -5.85
CA ALA A 109 6.04 -18.02 -6.90
C ALA A 109 5.49 -19.40 -6.55
N ILE A 110 4.17 -19.51 -6.47
CA ILE A 110 3.48 -20.77 -6.13
C ILE A 110 2.43 -21.06 -7.22
N THR A 111 2.51 -22.24 -7.83
CA THR A 111 1.53 -22.72 -8.82
C THR A 111 0.63 -23.77 -8.18
N TYR A 112 -0.64 -23.43 -7.94
CA TYR A 112 -1.62 -24.33 -7.36
C TYR A 112 -2.29 -25.20 -8.43
N GLY A 113 -2.42 -26.49 -8.15
CA GLY A 113 -2.95 -27.48 -9.10
C GLY A 113 -1.98 -27.83 -10.24
N GLY A 114 -0.77 -27.28 -10.23
CA GLY A 114 0.32 -27.65 -11.13
C GLY A 114 1.31 -28.63 -10.49
N ARG A 115 2.38 -28.97 -11.25
CA ARG A 115 3.51 -29.78 -10.76
C ARG A 115 4.81 -28.98 -10.61
N GLU A 116 4.76 -27.67 -10.87
CA GLU A 116 5.91 -26.78 -10.72
C GLU A 116 6.25 -26.64 -9.23
N PRO A 117 7.53 -26.77 -8.82
CA PRO A 117 7.92 -26.50 -7.44
C PRO A 117 7.70 -25.02 -7.11
N ALA A 118 7.37 -24.74 -5.86
CA ALA A 118 7.34 -23.38 -5.36
C ALA A 118 8.75 -22.77 -5.39
N LEU A 119 8.86 -21.51 -5.78
CA LEU A 119 10.08 -20.72 -5.69
C LEU A 119 9.94 -19.78 -4.50
N LEU A 120 10.89 -19.84 -3.58
CA LEU A 120 11.05 -18.92 -2.46
C LEU A 120 12.54 -18.59 -2.40
N ASP A 121 12.89 -17.34 -2.64
CA ASP A 121 14.28 -16.89 -2.55
C ASP A 121 14.36 -15.41 -2.16
N SER A 122 15.58 -14.93 -1.93
CA SER A 122 15.86 -13.52 -1.71
C SER A 122 17.12 -13.06 -2.43
N THR A 123 17.16 -11.77 -2.76
CA THR A 123 18.31 -11.15 -3.44
C THR A 123 18.67 -9.83 -2.76
N PRO A 124 19.80 -9.76 -2.03
CA PRO A 124 20.32 -8.51 -1.48
C PRO A 124 21.08 -7.71 -2.53
N GLN A 125 20.91 -6.39 -2.52
CA GLN A 125 21.61 -5.45 -3.38
C GLN A 125 22.16 -4.29 -2.55
N LEU A 126 23.48 -4.05 -2.67
CA LEU A 126 24.19 -2.96 -2.01
C LEU A 126 24.29 -1.75 -2.92
N PHE A 127 23.92 -0.59 -2.40
CA PHE A 127 23.96 0.69 -3.09
C PHE A 127 24.95 1.61 -2.40
N SER A 128 26.02 1.98 -3.09
CA SER A 128 27.13 2.76 -2.51
C SER A 128 27.77 3.74 -3.48
N ALA A 129 27.37 3.75 -4.76
CA ALA A 129 27.93 4.71 -5.70
C ALA A 129 27.37 6.12 -5.42
N PRO A 130 28.10 7.21 -5.74
CA PRO A 130 27.62 8.57 -5.50
C PRO A 130 26.21 8.84 -6.06
N GLN A 131 25.92 8.32 -7.25
CA GLN A 131 24.61 8.43 -7.90
C GLN A 131 23.50 7.61 -7.23
N ASP A 132 23.85 6.62 -6.40
CA ASP A 132 22.87 5.85 -5.63
C ASP A 132 22.50 6.58 -4.33
N LEU A 133 23.44 7.36 -3.78
CA LEU A 133 23.33 8.02 -2.48
C LEU A 133 22.80 9.44 -2.56
N ALA A 134 22.88 10.08 -3.72
CA ALA A 134 22.42 11.43 -3.94
C ALA A 134 21.89 11.63 -5.37
N LEU A 135 20.80 12.38 -5.46
CA LEU A 135 20.22 12.86 -6.71
C LEU A 135 20.45 14.36 -6.82
N TYR A 136 20.82 14.82 -8.01
CA TYR A 136 20.93 16.24 -8.31
C TYR A 136 19.66 16.72 -9.02
N ASP A 137 18.95 17.66 -8.40
CA ASP A 137 17.77 18.29 -8.98
C ASP A 137 18.23 19.54 -9.77
N GLU A 138 18.30 19.42 -11.10
CA GLU A 138 18.74 20.51 -11.98
C GLU A 138 17.84 21.75 -11.91
N ALA A 139 16.54 21.58 -11.66
CA ALA A 139 15.57 22.67 -11.61
C ALA A 139 15.75 23.55 -10.36
N THR A 140 16.14 22.95 -9.25
CA THR A 140 16.34 23.66 -7.97
C THR A 140 17.80 23.87 -7.60
N GLY A 141 18.73 23.22 -8.31
CA GLY A 141 20.17 23.19 -8.00
C GLY A 141 20.50 22.44 -6.70
N LYS A 142 19.56 21.68 -6.13
CA LYS A 142 19.71 21.02 -4.83
C LYS A 142 20.13 19.57 -5.00
N THR A 143 21.00 19.12 -4.09
CA THR A 143 21.31 17.70 -3.92
C THR A 143 20.36 17.09 -2.89
N ILE A 144 19.68 16.02 -3.28
CA ILE A 144 18.74 15.26 -2.46
C ILE A 144 19.43 13.94 -2.06
N ARG A 145 19.63 13.72 -0.76
CA ARG A 145 20.20 12.47 -0.24
C ARG A 145 19.16 11.35 -0.33
N VAL A 146 19.59 10.18 -0.79
CA VAL A 146 18.76 8.96 -0.81
C VAL A 146 18.84 8.32 0.56
N GLU A 147 17.93 8.70 1.45
CA GLU A 147 17.79 8.19 2.82
C GLU A 147 16.30 8.16 3.22
N GLY A 148 15.96 7.34 4.21
CA GLY A 148 14.61 7.24 4.76
C GLY A 148 13.56 7.01 3.66
N PRO A 149 12.58 7.92 3.47
CA PRO A 149 11.51 7.75 2.48
C PRO A 149 11.96 7.41 1.05
N LEU A 150 13.14 7.89 0.61
CA LEU A 150 13.63 7.59 -0.74
C LEU A 150 14.17 6.16 -0.85
N VAL A 151 14.73 5.60 0.23
CA VAL A 151 15.11 4.18 0.27
C VAL A 151 13.86 3.29 0.27
N HIS A 152 12.79 3.69 0.98
CA HIS A 152 11.49 3.01 0.90
C HIS A 152 10.91 3.02 -0.52
N LEU A 153 10.95 4.18 -1.19
CA LEU A 153 10.48 4.31 -2.57
C LEU A 153 11.30 3.44 -3.53
N HIS A 154 12.63 3.44 -3.37
CA HIS A 154 13.52 2.62 -4.17
C HIS A 154 13.26 1.11 -3.95
N ARG A 155 13.00 0.71 -2.70
CA ARG A 155 12.59 -0.65 -2.34
C ARG A 155 11.30 -1.03 -3.08
N SER A 156 10.26 -0.20 -3.04
CA SER A 156 9.00 -0.50 -3.73
C SER A 156 9.17 -0.61 -5.26
N ALA A 157 10.08 0.18 -5.84
CA ALA A 157 10.45 0.01 -7.25
C ALA A 157 11.10 -1.35 -7.52
N LEU A 158 12.01 -1.80 -6.66
CA LEU A 158 12.67 -3.12 -6.77
C LEU A 158 11.70 -4.29 -6.53
N GLU A 159 10.74 -4.16 -5.60
CA GLU A 159 9.68 -5.14 -5.37
C GLU A 159 8.84 -5.34 -6.65
N MET A 160 8.46 -4.25 -7.33
CA MET A 160 7.69 -4.30 -8.57
C MET A 160 8.48 -4.92 -9.73
N GLU A 161 9.76 -4.58 -9.87
CA GLU A 161 10.63 -5.21 -10.87
C GLU A 161 10.84 -6.71 -10.60
N ALA A 162 10.93 -7.11 -9.33
CA ALA A 162 11.01 -8.51 -8.96
C ALA A 162 9.73 -9.27 -9.32
N LEU A 163 8.55 -8.68 -9.12
CA LEU A 163 7.27 -9.25 -9.59
C LEU A 163 7.25 -9.41 -11.12
N ALA A 164 7.71 -8.40 -11.86
CA ALA A 164 7.82 -8.48 -13.32
C ALA A 164 8.76 -9.62 -13.75
N SER A 165 9.95 -9.70 -13.15
CA SER A 165 10.92 -10.77 -13.43
C SER A 165 10.38 -12.15 -13.08
N LEU A 166 9.61 -12.29 -11.98
CA LEU A 166 8.98 -13.55 -11.61
C LEU A 166 7.95 -14.02 -12.64
N ALA A 167 7.27 -13.10 -13.34
CA ALA A 167 6.29 -13.43 -14.38
C ALA A 167 6.93 -13.83 -15.72
N GLU A 168 8.18 -13.43 -15.96
CA GLU A 168 8.90 -13.70 -17.20
C GLU A 168 9.31 -15.17 -17.34
N GLY A 169 9.30 -15.67 -18.58
CA GLY A 169 9.79 -17.00 -18.93
C GLY A 169 8.96 -18.18 -18.40
N ARG A 170 7.84 -17.93 -17.71
CA ARG A 170 6.97 -18.98 -17.17
C ARG A 170 5.94 -19.47 -18.18
N ALA A 171 5.50 -20.72 -17.99
CA ALA A 171 4.40 -21.29 -18.76
C ALA A 171 3.09 -20.49 -18.52
N PRO A 172 2.29 -20.24 -19.57
CA PRO A 172 1.00 -19.56 -19.46
C PRO A 172 0.09 -20.21 -18.42
N CYS A 173 -0.34 -19.42 -17.43
CA CYS A 173 -1.22 -19.85 -16.36
C CYS A 173 -1.92 -18.60 -15.79
N PRO A 174 -3.23 -18.64 -15.44
CA PRO A 174 -3.88 -17.54 -14.74
C PRO A 174 -3.08 -17.13 -13.51
N THR A 175 -2.57 -15.90 -13.50
CA THR A 175 -1.59 -15.44 -12.52
C THR A 175 -2.08 -14.20 -11.80
N VAL A 176 -1.93 -14.17 -10.48
CA VAL A 176 -2.04 -12.97 -9.65
C VAL A 176 -0.64 -12.58 -9.18
N ALA A 177 -0.19 -11.37 -9.52
CA ALA A 177 1.02 -10.76 -8.96
C ALA A 177 0.60 -9.81 -7.84
N LEU A 178 1.01 -10.13 -6.61
CA LEU A 178 0.56 -9.47 -5.40
C LEU A 178 1.71 -8.68 -4.78
N ALA A 179 1.51 -7.38 -4.58
CA ALA A 179 2.40 -6.51 -3.81
C ALA A 179 1.85 -6.29 -2.41
N ASP A 180 2.72 -6.20 -1.40
CA ASP A 180 2.32 -5.81 -0.05
C ASP A 180 2.22 -4.28 0.05
N GLY A 181 0.99 -3.78 0.20
CA GLY A 181 0.72 -2.36 0.33
C GLY A 181 0.18 -1.67 -0.93
N SER A 182 0.25 -0.34 -0.90
CA SER A 182 -0.34 0.58 -1.88
C SER A 182 0.46 0.56 -3.20
N LEU A 183 -0.24 0.45 -4.32
CA LEU A 183 0.34 0.69 -5.65
C LEU A 183 0.47 2.19 -5.94
N VAL A 184 -0.19 3.06 -5.17
CA VAL A 184 0.06 4.50 -5.20
C VAL A 184 1.29 4.84 -4.35
N LEU A 185 2.35 5.34 -4.97
CA LEU A 185 3.62 5.70 -4.32
C LEU A 185 3.58 7.06 -3.60
N TRP A 186 2.81 7.14 -2.51
CA TRP A 186 2.60 8.37 -1.75
C TRP A 186 3.91 9.01 -1.28
N ALA A 187 4.02 10.33 -1.45
CA ALA A 187 5.10 11.11 -0.85
C ALA A 187 4.83 11.32 0.66
N PRO A 188 5.88 11.44 1.49
CA PRO A 188 5.76 11.77 2.89
C PRO A 188 4.96 13.05 3.12
N GLU A 189 4.26 13.11 4.25
CA GLU A 189 3.57 14.30 4.74
C GLU A 189 2.52 14.89 3.77
N GLY A 190 2.04 14.08 2.80
CA GLY A 190 1.08 14.53 1.79
C GLY A 190 1.66 15.52 0.77
N GLY A 191 2.99 15.60 0.69
CA GLY A 191 3.70 16.43 -0.28
C GLY A 191 3.72 15.82 -1.69
N GLN A 192 4.67 16.30 -2.50
CA GLN A 192 4.93 15.76 -3.83
C GLN A 192 6.39 15.35 -3.95
N TRP A 193 6.65 14.25 -4.66
CA TRP A 193 8.01 13.87 -5.00
C TRP A 193 8.63 14.89 -5.95
N PRO A 194 9.89 15.33 -5.72
CA PRO A 194 10.64 16.14 -6.67
C PRO A 194 10.75 15.46 -8.03
N GLU A 195 10.87 16.23 -9.11
CA GLU A 195 10.85 15.71 -10.47
C GLU A 195 11.97 14.68 -10.74
N VAL A 196 13.18 14.94 -10.24
CA VAL A 196 14.31 14.00 -10.36
C VAL A 196 14.01 12.65 -9.67
N VAL A 197 13.27 12.66 -8.57
CA VAL A 197 12.84 11.46 -7.83
C VAL A 197 11.77 10.71 -8.63
N ARG A 198 10.78 11.43 -9.16
CA ARG A 198 9.72 10.84 -10.01
C ARG A 198 10.33 10.17 -11.22
N GLN A 199 11.25 10.85 -11.91
CA GLN A 199 11.95 10.29 -13.06
C GLN A 199 12.72 9.02 -12.66
N ARG A 200 13.58 9.09 -11.64
CA ARG A 200 14.52 8.02 -11.29
C ARG A 200 13.88 6.77 -10.71
N PHE A 201 12.87 6.89 -9.84
CA PHE A 201 12.31 5.74 -9.11
C PHE A 201 10.90 5.37 -9.55
N ILE A 202 10.08 6.36 -9.95
CA ILE A 202 8.69 6.10 -10.33
C ILE A 202 8.63 5.71 -11.80
N ARG A 203 9.02 6.59 -12.72
CA ARG A 203 8.88 6.36 -14.16
C ARG A 203 9.80 5.26 -14.68
N THR A 204 11.10 5.36 -14.41
CA THR A 204 12.08 4.44 -15.01
C THR A 204 12.15 3.07 -14.34
N ARG A 205 11.51 2.90 -13.18
CA ARG A 205 11.58 1.65 -12.41
C ARG A 205 10.20 1.08 -12.09
N PHE A 206 9.47 1.67 -11.15
CA PHE A 206 8.19 1.13 -10.72
C PHE A 206 7.16 1.01 -11.86
N LEU A 207 6.94 2.10 -12.62
CA LEU A 207 6.02 2.11 -13.76
C LEU A 207 6.54 1.25 -14.93
N ALA A 208 7.86 1.14 -15.08
CA ALA A 208 8.47 0.24 -16.05
C ALA A 208 8.21 -1.23 -15.71
N GLY A 209 8.27 -1.60 -14.42
CA GLY A 209 7.89 -2.93 -13.93
C GLY A 209 6.40 -3.24 -14.12
N LEU A 210 5.52 -2.27 -13.83
CA LEU A 210 4.09 -2.38 -14.16
C LEU A 210 3.85 -2.56 -15.65
N GLU A 211 4.59 -1.83 -16.49
CA GLU A 211 4.51 -1.96 -17.95
C GLU A 211 4.96 -3.36 -18.42
N ALA A 212 6.05 -3.89 -17.86
CA ALA A 212 6.51 -5.25 -18.15
C ALA A 212 5.44 -6.30 -17.80
N LEU A 213 4.80 -6.19 -16.62
CA LEU A 213 3.69 -7.06 -16.22
C LEU A 213 2.49 -6.92 -17.16
N ARG A 214 2.14 -5.69 -17.56
CA ARG A 214 1.06 -5.43 -18.53
C ARG A 214 1.35 -6.08 -19.88
N GLN A 215 2.59 -6.05 -20.37
CA GLN A 215 2.98 -6.72 -21.61
C GLN A 215 2.84 -8.25 -21.50
N GLN A 216 3.16 -8.85 -20.34
CA GLN A 216 2.90 -10.27 -20.11
C GLN A 216 1.39 -10.58 -20.05
N ALA A 217 0.58 -9.68 -19.47
CA ALA A 217 -0.87 -9.82 -19.40
C ALA A 217 -1.56 -9.84 -20.77
N GLN A 218 -0.89 -9.38 -21.84
CA GLN A 218 -1.38 -9.53 -23.22
C GLN A 218 -1.28 -10.97 -23.75
N ARG A 219 -0.47 -11.82 -23.12
CA ARG A 219 -0.21 -13.20 -23.56
C ARG A 219 -1.04 -14.24 -22.81
N TYR A 220 -1.31 -14.01 -21.53
CA TYR A 220 -2.10 -14.87 -20.67
C TYR A 220 -2.74 -14.06 -19.54
N PRO A 221 -3.80 -14.57 -18.87
CA PRO A 221 -4.44 -13.83 -17.78
C PRO A 221 -3.46 -13.56 -16.64
N LEU A 222 -2.99 -12.33 -16.52
CA LEU A 222 -2.14 -11.86 -15.44
C LEU A 222 -2.75 -10.60 -14.85
N ALA A 223 -3.12 -10.67 -13.57
CA ALA A 223 -3.60 -9.52 -12.82
C ALA A 223 -2.57 -9.07 -11.79
N VAL A 224 -2.40 -7.76 -11.64
CA VAL A 224 -1.55 -7.17 -10.60
C VAL A 224 -2.45 -6.58 -9.53
N ALA A 225 -2.12 -6.82 -8.26
CA ALA A 225 -2.84 -6.24 -7.14
C ALA A 225 -1.89 -5.80 -6.02
N GLY A 226 -2.16 -4.64 -5.40
CA GLY A 226 -1.64 -4.27 -4.09
C GLY A 226 -2.62 -4.70 -3.00
N TYR A 227 -2.13 -5.32 -1.94
CA TYR A 227 -2.94 -5.75 -0.79
C TYR A 227 -2.73 -4.81 0.40
N ILE A 228 -3.80 -4.18 0.87
CA ILE A 228 -3.75 -3.28 2.04
C ILE A 228 -4.67 -3.84 3.13
N SER A 229 -4.06 -4.41 4.16
CA SER A 229 -4.73 -4.81 5.41
C SER A 229 -5.11 -3.59 6.24
N LEU A 230 -6.22 -3.69 6.97
CA LEU A 230 -6.75 -2.63 7.84
C LEU A 230 -6.65 -1.21 7.26
N PRO A 231 -7.13 -0.96 6.02
CA PRO A 231 -6.97 0.32 5.36
C PRO A 231 -7.61 1.45 6.17
N ASN A 232 -6.91 2.58 6.26
CA ASN A 232 -7.35 3.78 6.97
C ASN A 232 -7.79 4.91 6.01
N SER A 233 -7.96 4.60 4.72
CA SER A 233 -8.44 5.56 3.72
C SER A 233 -9.92 5.88 3.91
N ALA A 234 -10.31 7.07 3.49
CA ALA A 234 -11.69 7.55 3.50
C ALA A 234 -12.08 8.11 2.11
N GLU A 235 -11.49 7.60 1.03
CA GLU A 235 -11.68 8.18 -0.32
C GLU A 235 -13.13 8.01 -0.80
N VAL A 236 -13.76 6.87 -0.50
CA VAL A 236 -15.16 6.60 -0.85
C VAL A 236 -16.12 7.37 0.07
N VAL A 237 -15.82 7.39 1.37
CA VAL A 237 -16.56 8.20 2.35
C VAL A 237 -16.48 9.69 1.99
N ASN A 238 -15.35 10.16 1.48
CA ASN A 238 -15.19 11.53 0.99
C ASN A 238 -16.02 11.82 -0.26
N ALA A 239 -16.15 10.87 -1.19
CA ALA A 239 -17.05 11.00 -2.34
C ALA A 239 -18.52 11.10 -1.89
N LEU A 240 -18.92 10.26 -0.93
CA LEU A 240 -20.23 10.34 -0.28
C LEU A 240 -20.45 11.69 0.40
N ARG A 241 -19.47 12.18 1.14
CA ARG A 241 -19.50 13.48 1.82
C ARG A 241 -19.74 14.62 0.84
N LEU A 242 -19.14 14.57 -0.35
CA LEU A 242 -19.37 15.56 -1.41
C LEU A 242 -20.80 15.48 -1.95
N ALA A 243 -21.30 14.28 -2.26
CA ALA A 243 -22.64 14.10 -2.80
C ALA A 243 -23.76 14.47 -1.83
N LEU A 244 -23.52 14.30 -0.52
CA LEU A 244 -24.47 14.69 0.54
C LEU A 244 -24.45 16.20 0.83
N CYS A 245 -23.46 16.94 0.34
CA CYS A 245 -23.35 18.36 0.64
C CYS A 245 -24.36 19.17 -0.19
N SER A 246 -25.31 19.81 0.48
CA SER A 246 -26.32 20.68 -0.14
C SER A 246 -25.82 22.09 -0.47
N SER A 247 -24.62 22.45 0.00
CA SER A 247 -23.97 23.75 -0.31
C SER A 247 -23.00 23.61 -1.48
N LEU A 248 -22.81 24.69 -2.26
CA LEU A 248 -21.81 24.76 -3.33
C LEU A 248 -20.45 24.23 -2.83
N PRO A 249 -19.77 23.36 -3.60
CA PRO A 249 -18.46 22.85 -3.24
C PRO A 249 -17.47 23.98 -2.92
N GLY A 250 -16.81 23.92 -1.76
CA GLY A 250 -15.87 24.95 -1.28
C GLY A 250 -16.46 26.03 -0.36
N ARG A 251 -17.79 26.09 -0.17
CA ARG A 251 -18.43 27.00 0.80
C ARG A 251 -18.93 26.31 2.07
N CYS A 252 -18.96 24.98 2.09
CA CYS A 252 -19.37 24.22 3.27
C CYS A 252 -18.22 24.16 4.30
N PRO A 253 -18.40 24.67 5.53
CA PRO A 253 -17.40 24.56 6.59
C PRO A 253 -17.10 23.09 6.93
N SER A 254 -18.11 22.22 6.86
CA SER A 254 -17.97 20.77 6.99
C SER A 254 -17.28 20.09 5.81
N LEU A 255 -16.79 20.81 4.80
CA LEU A 255 -15.87 20.29 3.77
C LEU A 255 -14.46 20.90 3.87
N THR A 256 -14.32 22.05 4.52
CA THR A 256 -13.05 22.81 4.60
C THR A 256 -12.39 22.78 5.98
N ARG A 257 -13.15 22.51 7.04
CA ARG A 257 -12.67 22.45 8.43
C ARG A 257 -12.57 21.00 8.93
N ARG A 258 -11.70 20.82 9.94
CA ARG A 258 -11.50 19.55 10.66
C ARG A 258 -12.65 19.19 11.59
N GLU A 259 -13.47 20.17 11.99
CA GLU A 259 -14.62 20.01 12.86
C GLU A 259 -15.92 20.12 12.06
N ALA A 260 -16.83 19.18 12.31
CA ALA A 260 -18.13 19.14 11.64
C ALA A 260 -19.00 20.29 12.13
N GLU A 261 -19.67 21.01 11.22
CA GLU A 261 -20.86 21.77 11.59
C GLU A 261 -22.06 20.81 11.56
N PRO A 262 -22.69 20.49 12.71
CA PRO A 262 -23.73 19.45 12.80
C PRO A 262 -24.98 19.72 11.94
N SER A 263 -25.18 20.98 11.53
CA SER A 263 -26.27 21.42 10.66
C SER A 263 -26.10 21.01 9.19
N CYS A 264 -24.89 20.62 8.77
CA CYS A 264 -24.63 20.20 7.38
C CYS A 264 -24.92 18.71 7.18
N PRO A 265 -25.71 18.30 6.16
CA PRO A 265 -26.00 16.88 5.93
C PRO A 265 -24.74 16.02 5.71
N CYS A 266 -23.69 16.59 5.11
CA CYS A 266 -22.42 15.90 4.88
C CYS A 266 -21.62 15.60 6.15
N ALA A 267 -21.95 16.21 7.30
CA ALA A 267 -21.31 15.93 8.60
C ALA A 267 -21.49 14.47 9.05
N VAL A 268 -22.51 13.77 8.55
CA VAL A 268 -22.75 12.34 8.84
C VAL A 268 -21.59 11.45 8.43
N ALA A 269 -20.84 11.83 7.38
CA ALA A 269 -19.72 11.05 6.84
C ALA A 269 -18.40 11.27 7.60
N GLN A 270 -18.33 12.28 8.48
CA GLN A 270 -17.06 12.70 9.07
C GLN A 270 -16.53 11.71 10.12
N GLY A 271 -15.23 11.40 10.04
CA GLY A 271 -14.54 10.52 10.97
C GLY A 271 -14.79 9.02 10.74
N PHE A 272 -15.39 8.65 9.61
CA PHE A 272 -15.45 7.26 9.16
C PHE A 272 -14.40 6.99 8.08
N THR A 273 -13.89 5.76 8.10
CA THR A 273 -13.06 5.20 7.04
C THR A 273 -13.92 4.44 6.05
N ASP A 274 -13.36 4.18 4.86
CA ASP A 274 -14.00 3.31 3.88
C ASP A 274 -14.18 1.89 4.44
N ARG A 275 -13.23 1.45 5.29
CA ARG A 275 -13.33 0.17 6.00
C ARG A 275 -14.57 0.09 6.89
N ASP A 276 -14.90 1.15 7.62
CA ASP A 276 -16.09 1.18 8.48
C ASP A 276 -17.38 1.07 7.65
N LEU A 277 -17.42 1.74 6.50
CA LEU A 277 -18.52 1.68 5.55
C LEU A 277 -18.68 0.26 4.97
N PHE A 278 -17.61 -0.31 4.41
CA PHE A 278 -17.68 -1.61 3.74
C PHE A 278 -17.82 -2.79 4.71
N ARG A 279 -17.40 -2.63 5.97
CA ARG A 279 -17.72 -3.61 7.03
C ARG A 279 -19.22 -3.76 7.24
N ARG A 280 -20.01 -2.72 6.99
CA ARG A 280 -21.48 -2.75 7.09
C ARG A 280 -22.18 -3.14 5.80
N LEU A 281 -21.54 -2.92 4.64
CA LEU A 281 -22.13 -3.19 3.33
C LEU A 281 -21.86 -4.60 2.80
N LEU A 282 -20.69 -5.17 3.09
CA LEU A 282 -20.24 -6.45 2.54
C LEU A 282 -20.41 -7.59 3.53
N ARG A 283 -20.78 -8.77 3.02
CA ARG A 283 -20.68 -10.05 3.75
C ARG A 283 -19.30 -10.66 3.56
N PRO A 284 -18.84 -11.56 4.46
CA PRO A 284 -17.60 -12.30 4.26
C PRO A 284 -17.52 -12.96 2.87
N GLY A 285 -16.41 -12.75 2.18
CA GLY A 285 -16.15 -13.22 0.82
C GLY A 285 -16.64 -12.29 -0.30
N GLU A 286 -17.44 -11.26 0.00
CA GLU A 286 -17.90 -10.31 -1.00
C GLU A 286 -16.90 -9.18 -1.24
N ARG A 287 -16.88 -8.67 -2.48
CA ARG A 287 -16.19 -7.44 -2.85
C ARG A 287 -17.17 -6.30 -3.09
N SER A 288 -16.73 -5.07 -2.87
CA SER A 288 -17.44 -3.85 -3.30
C SER A 288 -17.38 -3.66 -4.81
N GLY A 289 -18.08 -2.62 -5.28
CA GLY A 289 -17.83 -2.02 -6.58
C GLY A 289 -16.41 -1.44 -6.72
N LEU A 290 -16.03 -1.13 -7.96
CA LEU A 290 -14.77 -0.49 -8.33
C LEU A 290 -14.79 1.03 -8.17
N PHE A 291 -13.65 1.55 -7.75
CA PHE A 291 -13.35 2.97 -7.62
C PHE A 291 -12.04 3.29 -8.34
N ARG A 292 -11.90 4.51 -8.84
CA ARG A 292 -10.65 5.05 -9.39
C ARG A 292 -10.04 6.04 -8.40
N SER A 293 -8.76 5.89 -8.11
CA SER A 293 -8.03 6.87 -7.28
C SER A 293 -7.84 8.18 -8.06
N LEU A 294 -8.04 9.29 -7.37
CA LEU A 294 -7.81 10.64 -7.91
C LEU A 294 -6.51 11.27 -7.38
N SER A 295 -5.61 10.45 -6.82
CA SER A 295 -4.29 10.89 -6.37
C SER A 295 -3.60 11.71 -7.46
N VAL A 296 -3.02 12.85 -7.07
CA VAL A 296 -2.29 13.73 -8.00
C VAL A 296 -1.20 12.95 -8.73
N LEU A 297 -0.43 12.15 -7.99
CA LEU A 297 0.64 11.32 -8.55
C LEU A 297 0.13 10.32 -9.59
N VAL A 298 -1.02 9.68 -9.33
CA VAL A 298 -1.61 8.73 -10.28
C VAL A 298 -2.03 9.42 -11.57
N ARG A 299 -2.67 10.59 -11.46
CA ARG A 299 -3.12 11.36 -12.63
C ARG A 299 -1.98 11.91 -13.47
N GLU A 300 -0.88 12.31 -12.83
CA GLU A 300 0.27 12.92 -13.50
C GLU A 300 1.24 11.88 -14.09
N GLU A 301 1.42 10.72 -13.44
CA GLU A 301 2.53 9.82 -13.75
C GLU A 301 2.10 8.47 -14.37
N TYR A 302 0.93 7.92 -14.02
CA TYR A 302 0.62 6.50 -14.32
C TYR A 302 -0.04 6.30 -15.71
N GLY A 303 -0.61 7.36 -16.28
CA GLY A 303 -1.42 7.26 -17.50
C GLY A 303 -2.69 6.41 -17.32
N GLU A 304 -3.55 6.34 -18.36
CA GLU A 304 -4.86 5.65 -18.26
C GLU A 304 -4.75 4.12 -18.12
N GLU A 305 -3.72 3.52 -18.71
CA GLU A 305 -3.51 2.07 -18.63
C GLU A 305 -3.14 1.66 -17.21
N GLN A 306 -2.24 2.41 -16.56
CA GLN A 306 -1.72 2.06 -15.24
C GLN A 306 -2.40 2.82 -14.11
N ALA A 307 -3.39 3.68 -14.40
CA ALA A 307 -4.16 4.40 -13.40
C ALA A 307 -4.70 3.46 -12.31
N ILE A 308 -4.48 3.80 -11.05
CA ILE A 308 -4.84 2.93 -9.94
C ILE A 308 -6.34 2.99 -9.67
N HIS A 309 -6.93 1.80 -9.72
CA HIS A 309 -8.29 1.51 -9.30
C HIS A 309 -8.23 0.68 -8.03
N PHE A 310 -9.34 0.62 -7.30
CA PHE A 310 -9.41 -0.18 -6.10
C PHE A 310 -10.83 -0.61 -5.79
N PHE A 311 -10.92 -1.66 -4.98
CA PHE A 311 -12.16 -2.14 -4.40
C PHE A 311 -11.85 -2.74 -3.02
N TYR A 312 -12.90 -2.95 -2.22
CA TYR A 312 -12.79 -3.53 -0.90
C TYR A 312 -13.28 -4.97 -0.91
N VAL A 313 -12.67 -5.83 -0.11
CA VAL A 313 -13.07 -7.23 0.07
C VAL A 313 -13.24 -7.51 1.55
N HIS A 314 -14.34 -8.15 1.95
CA HIS A 314 -14.50 -8.66 3.30
C HIS A 314 -13.79 -10.02 3.41
N ALA A 315 -12.56 -10.01 3.91
CA ALA A 315 -11.67 -11.17 3.95
C ALA A 315 -11.94 -12.13 5.13
N GLY A 316 -12.97 -11.86 5.94
CA GLY A 316 -13.37 -12.69 7.09
C GLY A 316 -13.38 -11.86 8.35
N GLU A 317 -12.24 -11.75 9.04
CA GLU A 317 -12.12 -10.91 10.24
C GLU A 317 -11.98 -9.41 9.90
N GLU A 318 -11.49 -9.10 8.71
CA GLU A 318 -11.24 -7.75 8.26
C GLU A 318 -11.81 -7.42 6.88
N VAL A 319 -11.90 -6.12 6.60
CA VAL A 319 -12.16 -5.59 5.26
C VAL A 319 -10.85 -5.00 4.77
N VAL A 320 -10.36 -5.53 3.65
CA VAL A 320 -9.11 -5.12 3.01
C VAL A 320 -9.38 -4.29 1.77
N ARG A 321 -8.40 -3.48 1.38
CA ARG A 321 -8.41 -2.73 0.11
C ARG A 321 -7.48 -3.43 -0.86
N LEU A 322 -7.98 -3.71 -2.05
CA LEU A 322 -7.20 -4.22 -3.17
C LEU A 322 -7.07 -3.13 -4.21
N GLU A 323 -5.84 -2.77 -4.54
CA GLU A 323 -5.53 -1.81 -5.60
C GLU A 323 -5.10 -2.55 -6.85
N VAL A 324 -5.67 -2.20 -8.00
CA VAL A 324 -5.37 -2.82 -9.29
C VAL A 324 -5.12 -1.75 -10.35
N PRO A 325 -4.17 -1.95 -11.29
CA PRO A 325 -3.98 -1.02 -12.40
C PRO A 325 -5.17 -0.99 -13.36
N GLY A 326 -5.28 0.06 -14.16
CA GLY A 326 -6.41 0.31 -15.06
C GLY A 326 -6.69 -0.83 -16.05
N TRP A 327 -5.66 -1.47 -16.60
CA TRP A 327 -5.82 -2.62 -17.49
C TRP A 327 -6.45 -3.83 -16.77
N CYS A 328 -6.18 -4.02 -15.48
CA CYS A 328 -6.82 -5.06 -14.67
C CYS A 328 -8.26 -4.68 -14.35
N ALA A 329 -8.50 -3.42 -13.98
CA ALA A 329 -9.82 -2.93 -13.57
C ALA A 329 -10.86 -2.98 -14.71
N ARG A 330 -10.43 -2.79 -15.96
CA ARG A 330 -11.32 -2.83 -17.13
C ARG A 330 -11.73 -4.24 -17.54
N GLU A 331 -11.02 -5.26 -17.07
CA GLU A 331 -11.29 -6.66 -17.40
C GLU A 331 -11.93 -7.39 -16.21
N PRO A 332 -13.26 -7.67 -16.25
CA PRO A 332 -13.96 -8.30 -15.13
C PRO A 332 -13.39 -9.66 -14.72
N THR A 333 -12.79 -10.39 -15.68
CA THR A 333 -12.14 -11.67 -15.45
C THR A 333 -10.87 -11.53 -14.60
N LEU A 334 -10.08 -10.46 -14.79
CA LEU A 334 -8.89 -10.17 -13.99
C LEU A 334 -9.25 -9.69 -12.58
N VAL A 335 -10.29 -8.84 -12.46
CA VAL A 335 -10.84 -8.45 -11.15
C VAL A 335 -11.35 -9.68 -10.39
N GLY A 336 -12.06 -10.57 -11.06
CA GLY A 336 -12.52 -11.84 -10.50
C GLY A 336 -11.37 -12.75 -10.06
N LEU A 337 -10.30 -12.82 -10.86
CA LEU A 337 -9.09 -13.58 -10.54
C LEU A 337 -8.39 -13.05 -9.28
N VAL A 338 -8.23 -11.73 -9.16
CA VAL A 338 -7.68 -11.08 -7.95
C VAL A 338 -8.57 -11.37 -6.74
N HIS A 339 -9.88 -11.17 -6.87
CA HIS A 339 -10.83 -11.36 -5.76
C HIS A 339 -10.82 -12.80 -5.24
N ALA A 340 -10.95 -13.79 -6.12
CA ALA A 340 -10.92 -15.19 -5.72
C ALA A 340 -9.53 -15.62 -5.23
N GLY A 341 -8.46 -15.16 -5.89
CA GLY A 341 -7.09 -15.53 -5.56
C GLY A 341 -6.67 -15.01 -4.18
N VAL A 342 -7.01 -13.76 -3.86
CA VAL A 342 -6.72 -13.17 -2.55
C VAL A 342 -7.48 -13.89 -1.44
N LEU A 343 -8.78 -14.19 -1.61
CA LEU A 343 -9.54 -14.93 -0.59
C LEU A 343 -8.94 -16.30 -0.31
N GLU A 344 -8.51 -17.02 -1.35
CA GLU A 344 -7.84 -18.32 -1.18
C GLU A 344 -6.50 -18.17 -0.45
N GLN A 345 -5.70 -17.14 -0.76
CA GLN A 345 -4.44 -16.86 -0.05
C GLN A 345 -4.66 -16.46 1.41
N VAL A 346 -5.67 -15.64 1.71
CA VAL A 346 -6.03 -15.25 3.07
C VAL A 346 -6.47 -16.47 3.88
N ARG A 347 -7.26 -17.37 3.27
CA ARG A 347 -7.69 -18.62 3.91
C ARG A 347 -6.50 -19.51 4.24
N MET A 348 -5.54 -19.64 3.32
CA MET A 348 -4.33 -20.44 3.52
C MET A 348 -3.39 -19.85 4.57
N GLY A 349 -3.22 -18.52 4.57
CA GLY A 349 -2.37 -17.80 5.52
C GLY A 349 -3.09 -17.35 6.80
N GLN A 350 -4.24 -17.94 7.13
CA GLN A 350 -4.96 -17.71 8.39
C GLN A 350 -5.28 -16.24 8.71
N GLY A 351 -5.69 -15.46 7.69
CA GLY A 351 -6.11 -14.07 7.85
C GLY A 351 -5.30 -13.06 7.05
N TYR A 352 -4.15 -13.46 6.50
CA TYR A 352 -3.34 -12.61 5.61
C TYR A 352 -2.78 -13.46 4.44
N PRO A 353 -2.56 -12.91 3.22
CA PRO A 353 -2.17 -13.71 2.07
C PRO A 353 -0.87 -14.50 2.30
N LEU A 354 -0.94 -15.84 2.21
CA LEU A 354 0.22 -16.73 2.43
C LEU A 354 1.44 -16.30 1.61
N ALA A 355 1.29 -16.08 0.31
CA ALA A 355 2.41 -15.69 -0.54
C ALA A 355 3.12 -14.39 -0.11
N LEU A 356 2.40 -13.43 0.48
CA LEU A 356 3.01 -12.20 1.03
C LEU A 356 3.75 -12.49 2.34
N GLN A 357 3.23 -13.38 3.20
CA GLN A 357 3.95 -13.80 4.42
C GLN A 357 5.28 -14.47 4.06
N GLU A 358 5.24 -15.41 3.12
CA GLU A 358 6.44 -16.09 2.63
C GLU A 358 7.44 -15.11 2.00
N ALA A 359 6.97 -14.14 1.21
CA ALA A 359 7.84 -13.12 0.62
C ALA A 359 8.48 -12.22 1.69
N HIS A 360 7.72 -11.85 2.72
CA HIS A 360 8.22 -11.12 3.88
C HIS A 360 9.30 -11.91 4.61
N GLU A 361 9.06 -13.19 4.91
CA GLU A 361 10.02 -14.06 5.57
C GLU A 361 11.35 -14.16 4.79
N GLN A 362 11.30 -14.24 3.46
CA GLN A 362 12.51 -14.22 2.63
C GLN A 362 13.20 -12.85 2.61
N ALA A 363 12.43 -11.76 2.73
CA ALA A 363 12.94 -10.40 2.62
C ALA A 363 13.55 -9.86 3.93
N VAL A 364 13.11 -10.35 5.10
CA VAL A 364 13.46 -9.80 6.42
C VAL A 364 14.98 -9.73 6.63
N VAL A 365 15.45 -8.51 6.92
CA VAL A 365 16.80 -8.23 7.42
C VAL A 365 16.72 -8.02 8.93
N SER A 366 17.07 -9.07 9.67
CA SER A 366 16.99 -9.13 11.13
C SER A 366 18.04 -8.23 11.81
N ALA A 367 17.94 -8.09 13.13
CA ALA A 367 18.97 -7.38 13.90
C ALA A 367 20.34 -8.07 13.79
N GLN A 368 20.38 -9.41 13.74
CA GLN A 368 21.61 -10.18 13.59
C GLN A 368 22.23 -9.95 12.20
N ASP A 369 21.41 -9.92 11.14
CA ASP A 369 21.87 -9.63 9.78
C ASP A 369 22.46 -8.21 9.67
N ARG A 370 21.89 -7.23 10.38
CA ARG A 370 22.43 -5.86 10.43
C ARG A 370 23.80 -5.80 11.10
N ASP A 371 23.99 -6.56 12.17
CA ASP A 371 25.27 -6.65 12.85
C ASP A 371 26.31 -7.40 12.00
N ALA A 372 25.91 -8.49 11.33
CA ALA A 372 26.77 -9.22 10.40
C ALA A 372 27.16 -8.37 9.18
N PHE A 373 26.20 -7.65 8.59
CA PHE A 373 26.45 -6.71 7.49
C PHE A 373 27.50 -5.66 7.86
N ARG A 374 27.39 -5.07 9.06
CA ARG A 374 28.41 -4.14 9.56
C ARG A 374 29.79 -4.79 9.62
N LEU A 375 29.90 -5.99 10.19
CA LEU A 375 31.19 -6.69 10.30
C LEU A 375 31.79 -6.96 8.91
N ILE A 376 30.97 -7.41 7.95
CA ILE A 376 31.41 -7.63 6.56
C ILE A 376 31.96 -6.34 5.94
N VAL A 377 31.29 -5.20 6.16
CA VAL A 377 31.78 -3.89 5.67
C VAL A 377 33.10 -3.51 6.34
N GLU A 378 33.19 -3.63 7.67
CA GLU A 378 34.40 -3.31 8.43
C GLU A 378 35.60 -4.17 8.00
N GLU A 379 35.41 -5.49 7.87
CA GLU A 379 36.44 -6.43 7.43
C GLU A 379 36.85 -6.19 5.97
N ALA A 380 35.89 -5.90 5.09
CA ALA A 380 36.18 -5.60 3.69
C ALA A 380 37.05 -4.34 3.56
N LEU A 381 36.75 -3.28 4.29
CA LEU A 381 37.56 -2.05 4.30
C LEU A 381 38.93 -2.29 4.93
N ALA A 382 38.98 -2.99 6.08
CA ALA A 382 40.24 -3.28 6.77
C ALA A 382 41.20 -4.10 5.89
N ARG A 383 40.69 -5.08 5.13
CA ARG A 383 41.47 -5.88 4.20
C ARG A 383 42.16 -5.05 3.12
N TRP A 384 41.59 -3.91 2.75
CA TRP A 384 42.16 -2.98 1.77
C TRP A 384 42.89 -1.78 2.42
N GLY A 385 43.12 -1.82 3.74
CA GLY A 385 43.80 -0.76 4.47
C GLY A 385 43.00 0.54 4.58
N LEU A 386 41.68 0.49 4.35
CA LEU A 386 40.81 1.65 4.43
C LEU A 386 40.39 1.92 5.90
N PRO A 387 40.18 3.18 6.27
CA PRO A 387 39.78 3.54 7.64
C PRO A 387 38.48 2.86 8.09
N VAL A 388 38.51 2.28 9.30
CA VAL A 388 37.34 1.75 9.99
C VAL A 388 37.09 2.61 11.23
N TYR A 389 35.95 3.28 11.29
CA TYR A 389 35.53 4.06 12.47
C TYR A 389 34.17 3.60 12.96
N THR A 390 34.05 3.40 14.28
CA THR A 390 32.80 3.10 14.97
C THR A 390 32.43 4.22 15.93
N SER A 391 31.14 4.56 16.05
CA SER A 391 30.69 5.55 17.05
C SER A 391 30.89 5.04 18.49
N GLU A 392 31.53 5.85 19.35
CA GLU A 392 31.70 5.59 20.79
C GLU A 392 30.38 5.28 21.52
N LYS A 393 29.25 5.83 21.03
CA LYS A 393 27.91 5.56 21.58
C LYS A 393 27.42 4.14 21.28
N GLN A 394 27.74 3.59 20.11
CA GLN A 394 27.43 2.19 19.77
C GLN A 394 28.35 1.23 20.53
N ARG A 395 29.62 1.59 20.73
CA ARG A 395 30.56 0.84 21.57
C ARG A 395 30.07 0.71 23.02
N SER A 396 29.57 1.81 23.59
CA SER A 396 28.98 1.82 24.95
C SER A 396 27.71 0.96 25.06
N LYS A 397 26.87 0.87 24.00
CA LYS A 397 25.69 -0.02 24.00
C LYS A 397 26.09 -1.50 23.98
N ARG A 398 27.11 -1.89 23.21
CA ARG A 398 27.61 -3.28 23.19
C ARG A 398 28.16 -3.73 24.54
N LEU A 399 28.86 -2.84 25.24
CA LEU A 399 29.40 -3.11 26.59
C LEU A 399 28.31 -3.25 27.67
N ARG A 400 27.06 -2.83 27.39
CA ARG A 400 25.92 -2.98 28.32
C ARG A 400 25.01 -4.17 28.00
N SER A 401 25.17 -4.78 26.81
CA SER A 401 24.42 -5.97 26.38
C SER A 401 25.23 -7.27 26.53
N LEU A 402 26.50 -7.16 26.91
CA LEU A 402 27.29 -8.20 27.55
C LEU A 402 27.03 -8.11 29.06
#